data_AF-A0A8S3JL08-F1
#
_entry.id   AF-A0A8S3JL08-F1
#
_cell.length_a   1.000
_cell.length_b   1.000
_cell.length_c   1.000
_cell.angle_alpha   90.00
_cell.angle_beta   90.00
_cell.angle_gamma   90.00
#
_symmetry.space_group_name_H-M   'P 1'
#
loop_
_entity.id
_entity.type
_entity.pdbx_description
1 polymer ?
#
loop_
_entity_poly.entity_id
_entity_poly.type
_entity_poly.pdbx_seq_one_letter_code
_entity_poly.pdbx_strand_id
1 'polypeptide(L)'
;KTLLAKAIANECQANFISVKGPELLTMWFGESEANVRDVFDKARQAAPCVLFFDELDSIAKARGGSAGDGGGAADRVINQILTEMDGMGAKKNVFIIGATNRPDIIDSAILRPGRLDQLIYIPLPDDKSRMAILKAALRKSPVAKDVDMNLLAG
;
A
#
# COMPACT_ATOMS: atom_id res chain seq x y z
N LYS A 1 2.40 -8.27 -0.21
CA LYS A 1 2.53 -6.84 -0.59
C LYS A 1 3.23 -6.04 0.51
N THR A 2 2.69 -5.99 1.72
CA THR A 2 3.30 -5.31 2.87
C THR A 2 4.73 -5.75 3.18
N LEU A 3 5.04 -7.06 3.14
CA LEU A 3 6.41 -7.56 3.32
C LEU A 3 7.39 -7.06 2.25
N LEU A 4 6.95 -6.96 1.00
CA LEU A 4 7.75 -6.45 -0.11
C LEU A 4 8.05 -4.96 0.11
N ALA A 5 7.05 -4.15 0.45
CA ALA A 5 7.23 -2.73 0.72
C ALA A 5 8.20 -2.48 1.90
N LYS A 6 8.09 -3.28 2.97
CA LYS A 6 9.03 -3.23 4.10
C LYS A 6 10.46 -3.63 3.69
N ALA A 7 10.60 -4.64 2.83
CA ALA A 7 11.90 -5.06 2.33
C ALA A 7 12.55 -3.95 1.47
N ILE A 8 11.78 -3.28 0.61
CA ILE A 8 12.25 -2.13 -0.18
C ILE A 8 12.74 -1.01 0.74
N ALA A 9 11.96 -0.64 1.76
CA ALA A 9 12.36 0.41 2.69
C ALA A 9 13.66 0.07 3.43
N ASN A 10 13.81 -1.18 3.86
CA ASN A 10 15.04 -1.65 4.52
C ASN A 10 16.25 -1.60 3.57
N GLU A 11 16.11 -2.13 2.35
CA GLU A 11 17.17 -2.13 1.34
C GLU A 11 17.60 -0.70 0.97
N CYS A 12 16.65 0.24 0.90
CA CYS A 12 16.92 1.65 0.63
C CYS A 12 17.35 2.45 1.87
N GLN A 13 17.46 1.82 3.05
CA GLN A 13 17.72 2.48 4.34
C GLN A 13 16.77 3.67 4.61
N ALA A 14 15.51 3.53 4.19
CA ALA A 14 14.48 4.55 4.34
C ALA A 14 13.58 4.23 5.54
N ASN A 15 13.07 5.27 6.18
CA ASN A 15 11.98 5.15 7.14
C ASN A 15 10.75 4.53 6.46
N PHE A 16 9.91 3.85 7.24
CA PHE A 16 8.71 3.20 6.72
C PHE A 16 7.50 3.64 7.52
N ILE A 17 6.57 4.33 6.86
CA ILE A 17 5.27 4.72 7.42
C ILE A 17 4.22 3.92 6.69
N SER A 18 3.40 3.19 7.42
CA SER A 18 2.30 2.40 6.88
C SER A 18 0.99 2.97 7.38
N VAL A 19 0.03 3.13 6.47
CA VAL A 19 -1.33 3.56 6.78
C VAL A 19 -2.29 2.62 6.08
N LYS A 20 -3.30 2.13 6.80
CA LYS A 20 -4.37 1.36 6.16
C LYS A 20 -5.46 2.31 5.69
N GLY A 21 -6.02 2.07 4.50
CA GLY A 21 -7.06 2.93 3.94
C GLY A 21 -8.21 3.25 4.91
N PRO A 22 -8.78 2.28 5.66
CA PRO A 22 -9.86 2.56 6.60
C PRO A 22 -9.47 3.50 7.75
N GLU A 23 -8.19 3.59 8.11
CA GLU A 23 -7.70 4.47 9.19
C GLU A 23 -7.79 5.96 8.81
N LEU A 24 -7.93 6.26 7.51
CA LEU A 24 -8.08 7.62 7.00
C LEU A 24 -9.54 8.08 6.95
N LEU A 25 -10.51 7.19 7.18
CA LEU A 25 -11.93 7.50 7.12
C LEU A 25 -12.47 7.80 8.52
N THR A 26 -13.06 8.98 8.69
CA THR A 26 -13.77 9.35 9.91
C THR A 26 -15.16 9.91 9.60
N MET A 27 -16.05 9.88 10.58
CA MET A 27 -17.42 10.42 10.45
C MET A 27 -17.46 11.96 10.61
N TRP A 28 -16.37 12.57 11.09
CA TRP A 28 -16.31 14.00 11.34
C TRP A 28 -15.83 14.76 10.11
N PHE A 29 -16.57 15.80 9.74
CA PHE A 29 -16.27 16.61 8.57
C PHE A 29 -14.89 17.30 8.71
N GLY A 30 -14.00 17.14 7.72
CA GLY A 30 -12.69 17.78 7.67
C GLY A 30 -11.57 17.06 8.42
N GLU A 31 -11.90 16.13 9.32
CA GLU A 31 -10.90 15.37 10.09
C GLU A 31 -10.18 14.34 9.21
N SER A 32 -10.91 13.68 8.30
CA SER A 32 -10.31 12.72 7.36
C SER A 32 -9.25 13.38 6.45
N GLU A 33 -9.52 14.60 5.97
CA GLU A 33 -8.57 15.38 5.18
C GLU A 33 -7.37 15.85 6.02
N ALA A 34 -7.58 16.22 7.28
CA ALA A 34 -6.50 16.56 8.21
C ALA A 34 -5.58 15.35 8.46
N ASN A 35 -6.16 14.16 8.69
CA ASN A 35 -5.40 12.92 8.87
C ASN A 35 -4.50 12.62 7.67
N VAL A 36 -4.99 12.85 6.44
CA VAL A 36 -4.17 12.70 5.23
C VAL A 36 -2.99 13.68 5.26
N ARG A 37 -3.21 14.97 5.55
CA ARG A 37 -2.11 15.95 5.64
C ARG A 37 -1.08 15.55 6.67
N ASP A 38 -1.52 15.15 7.86
CA ASP A 38 -0.64 14.74 8.96
C ASP A 38 0.22 13.53 8.58
N VAL A 39 -0.34 12.56 7.87
CA VAL A 39 0.40 11.39 7.37
C VAL A 39 1.49 11.81 6.38
N PHE A 40 1.16 12.67 5.42
CA PHE A 40 2.14 13.15 4.44
C PHE A 40 3.21 14.03 5.09
N ASP A 41 2.86 14.89 6.05
CA ASP A 41 3.82 15.70 6.79
C ASP A 41 4.76 14.86 7.64
N LYS A 42 4.26 13.82 8.32
CA LYS A 42 5.11 12.83 9.00
C LYS A 42 6.06 12.14 8.04
N ALA A 43 5.61 11.76 6.84
CA ALA A 43 6.46 11.14 5.83
C ALA A 43 7.55 12.10 5.32
N ARG A 44 7.22 13.38 5.11
CA ARG A 44 8.20 14.42 4.73
C ARG A 44 9.25 14.64 5.82
N GLN A 45 8.83 14.69 7.09
CA GLN A 45 9.75 14.83 8.23
C GLN A 45 10.64 13.61 8.42
N ALA A 46 10.15 12.42 8.06
CA ALA A 46 10.90 11.16 8.12
C ALA A 46 11.71 10.86 6.84
N ALA A 47 11.87 11.81 5.91
CA ALA A 47 12.69 11.62 4.71
C ALA A 47 14.15 11.17 5.05
N PRO A 48 14.74 10.18 4.35
CA PRO A 48 14.15 9.37 3.28
C PRO A 48 13.08 8.39 3.81
N CYS A 49 11.90 8.37 3.20
CA CYS A 49 10.75 7.61 3.70
C CYS A 49 10.00 6.87 2.59
N VAL A 50 9.56 5.65 2.87
CA VAL A 50 8.54 4.94 2.11
C VAL A 50 7.21 5.12 2.82
N LEU A 51 6.28 5.82 2.17
CA LEU A 51 4.89 5.95 2.60
C LEU A 51 4.05 4.86 1.93
N PHE A 52 3.61 3.88 2.72
CA PHE A 52 2.87 2.72 2.25
C PHE A 52 1.39 2.82 2.61
N PHE A 53 0.53 2.88 1.60
CA PHE A 53 -0.92 2.76 1.74
C PHE A 53 -1.34 1.31 1.52
N ASP A 54 -1.78 0.63 2.57
CA ASP A 54 -2.40 -0.70 2.48
C ASP A 54 -3.91 -0.58 2.28
N GLU A 55 -4.53 -1.58 1.65
CA GLU A 55 -5.96 -1.60 1.34
C GLU A 55 -6.43 -0.33 0.63
N LEU A 56 -5.67 0.13 -0.36
CA LEU A 56 -5.96 1.38 -1.08
C LEU A 56 -7.38 1.38 -1.67
N ASP A 57 -7.91 0.21 -2.06
CA ASP A 57 -9.28 0.04 -2.54
C ASP A 57 -10.38 0.37 -1.52
N SER A 58 -10.07 0.54 -0.24
CA SER A 58 -11.05 0.99 0.76
C SER A 58 -11.36 2.49 0.64
N ILE A 59 -10.40 3.28 0.16
CA ILE A 59 -10.50 4.74 0.03
C ILE A 59 -10.46 5.22 -1.40
N ALA A 60 -9.88 4.47 -2.34
CA ALA A 60 -9.59 4.90 -3.71
C ALA A 60 -10.58 4.41 -4.77
N LYS A 61 -11.83 4.15 -4.40
CA LYS A 61 -12.82 3.60 -5.34
C LYS A 61 -13.20 4.64 -6.40
N ALA A 62 -13.43 4.19 -7.63
CA ALA A 62 -13.95 5.02 -8.71
C ALA A 62 -15.25 5.73 -8.30
N ARG A 63 -15.28 7.05 -8.50
CA ARG A 63 -16.38 7.94 -8.12
C ARG A 63 -17.67 7.55 -8.84
N GLY A 64 -18.79 7.52 -8.12
CA GLY A 64 -20.14 7.45 -8.75
C GLY A 64 -21.09 6.34 -8.28
N GLY A 65 -20.78 5.60 -7.21
CA GLY A 65 -21.59 4.42 -6.82
C GLY A 65 -22.63 4.60 -5.69
N SER A 66 -22.62 5.67 -4.90
CA SER A 66 -23.57 5.81 -3.78
C SER A 66 -23.97 7.25 -3.53
N ALA A 67 -25.20 7.56 -3.95
CA ALA A 67 -25.93 8.79 -3.64
C ALA A 67 -26.51 8.80 -2.20
N GLY A 68 -25.74 8.29 -1.22
CA GLY A 68 -26.14 8.26 0.18
C GLY A 68 -24.93 8.40 1.08
N ASP A 69 -24.82 9.55 1.74
CA ASP A 69 -24.07 10.02 2.93
C ASP A 69 -22.68 9.45 3.31
N GLY A 70 -22.23 8.31 2.80
CA GLY A 70 -20.88 7.74 3.02
C GLY A 70 -19.90 7.91 1.86
N GLY A 71 -20.37 8.23 0.64
CA GLY A 71 -19.51 8.40 -0.55
C GLY A 71 -18.62 9.65 -0.49
N GLY A 72 -19.11 10.74 0.12
CA GLY A 72 -18.40 12.01 0.14
C GLY A 72 -17.12 12.02 0.97
N ALA A 73 -17.04 11.21 2.04
CA ALA A 73 -15.83 11.16 2.87
C ALA A 73 -14.67 10.50 2.13
N ALA A 74 -14.92 9.36 1.48
CA ALA A 74 -13.92 8.70 0.65
C ALA A 74 -13.48 9.59 -0.52
N ASP A 75 -14.41 10.23 -1.23
CA ASP A 75 -14.09 11.15 -2.33
C ASP A 75 -13.20 12.32 -1.87
N ARG A 76 -13.47 12.90 -0.70
CA ARG A 76 -12.65 13.97 -0.12
C ARG A 76 -11.27 13.48 0.29
N VAL A 77 -11.17 12.30 0.89
CA VAL A 77 -9.88 11.65 1.21
C VAL A 77 -9.05 11.42 -0.04
N ILE A 78 -9.64 10.88 -1.12
CA ILE A 78 -8.96 10.73 -2.42
C ILE A 78 -8.45 12.07 -2.90
N ASN A 79 -9.31 13.09 -2.94
CA ASN A 79 -8.93 14.42 -3.42
C ASN A 79 -7.76 15.01 -2.61
N GLN A 80 -7.76 14.82 -1.29
CA GLN A 80 -6.66 15.27 -0.44
C GLN A 80 -5.38 14.47 -0.71
N ILE A 81 -5.45 13.14 -0.86
CA ILE A 81 -4.28 12.33 -1.23
C ILE A 81 -3.69 12.80 -2.56
N LEU A 82 -4.53 13.01 -3.57
CA LEU A 82 -4.09 13.54 -4.87
C LEU A 82 -3.41 14.90 -4.74
N THR A 83 -3.97 15.79 -3.92
CA THR A 83 -3.39 17.12 -3.65
C THR A 83 -2.03 17.00 -2.97
N GLU A 84 -1.89 16.12 -1.98
CA GLU A 84 -0.62 15.89 -1.30
C GLU A 84 0.43 15.29 -2.24
N MET A 85 0.05 14.33 -3.09
CA MET A 85 0.92 13.73 -4.10
C MET A 85 1.41 14.76 -5.13
N ASP A 86 0.51 15.58 -5.66
CA ASP A 86 0.86 16.64 -6.62
C ASP A 86 1.73 17.73 -5.96
N GLY A 87 1.52 17.98 -4.66
CA GLY A 87 2.31 18.90 -3.84
C GLY A 87 3.67 18.34 -3.42
N MET A 88 3.91 17.04 -3.56
CA MET A 88 5.24 16.44 -3.40
C MET A 88 6.10 16.84 -4.59
N GLY A 89 6.68 18.04 -4.55
CA GLY A 89 7.59 18.52 -5.59
C GLY A 89 8.77 17.56 -5.82
N ALA A 90 9.61 17.83 -6.83
CA ALA A 90 10.68 16.94 -7.29
C ALA A 90 11.78 16.55 -6.26
N LYS A 91 11.66 16.94 -4.99
CA LYS A 91 12.51 16.46 -3.89
C LYS A 91 12.09 15.01 -3.56
N LYS A 92 12.73 14.05 -4.25
CA LYS A 92 12.48 12.60 -4.26
C LYS A 92 12.72 11.85 -2.93
N ASN A 93 12.51 12.48 -1.78
CA ASN A 93 12.88 11.86 -0.51
C ASN A 93 11.72 11.09 0.15
N VAL A 94 10.53 11.12 -0.44
CA VAL A 94 9.43 10.25 -0.04
C VAL A 94 8.98 9.45 -1.24
N PHE A 95 8.96 8.13 -1.09
CA PHE A 95 8.50 7.20 -2.10
C PHE A 95 7.15 6.64 -1.67
N ILE A 96 6.13 6.73 -2.52
CA ILE A 96 4.77 6.30 -2.19
C ILE A 96 4.50 4.95 -2.82
N ILE A 97 3.99 4.00 -2.02
CA ILE A 97 3.58 2.68 -2.49
C ILE A 97 2.12 2.45 -2.08
N GLY A 98 1.25 2.16 -3.05
CA GLY A 98 -0.12 1.70 -2.80
C GLY A 98 -0.24 0.19 -2.99
N ALA A 99 -0.93 -0.49 -2.08
CA ALA A 99 -1.30 -1.90 -2.21
C ALA A 99 -2.82 -2.06 -2.28
N THR A 100 -3.28 -2.86 -3.23
CA THR A 100 -4.69 -3.21 -3.38
C THR A 100 -4.85 -4.67 -3.81
N ASN A 101 -6.00 -5.25 -3.49
CA ASN A 101 -6.46 -6.54 -4.05
C ASN A 101 -7.45 -6.35 -5.22
N ARG A 102 -7.90 -5.12 -5.46
CA ARG A 102 -8.94 -4.78 -6.43
C ARG A 102 -8.48 -3.64 -7.35
N PRO A 103 -7.48 -3.85 -8.20
CA PRO A 103 -6.98 -2.81 -9.11
C PRO A 103 -8.06 -2.32 -10.09
N ASP A 104 -9.08 -3.14 -10.37
CA ASP A 104 -10.21 -2.86 -11.24
C ASP A 104 -11.11 -1.70 -10.77
N ILE A 105 -11.14 -1.43 -9.47
CA ILE A 105 -12.00 -0.37 -8.90
C ILE A 105 -11.26 0.90 -8.53
N ILE A 106 -9.94 0.95 -8.73
CA ILE A 106 -9.12 2.11 -8.35
C ILE A 106 -9.42 3.30 -9.26
N ASP A 107 -9.63 4.48 -8.67
CA ASP A 107 -9.81 5.73 -9.41
C ASP A 107 -8.60 5.99 -10.33
N SER A 108 -8.86 6.06 -11.63
CA SER A 108 -7.85 6.32 -12.66
C SER A 108 -7.02 7.59 -12.41
N ALA A 109 -7.54 8.56 -11.66
CA ALA A 109 -6.81 9.77 -11.28
C ALA A 109 -5.56 9.44 -10.45
N ILE A 110 -5.61 8.43 -9.59
CA ILE A 110 -4.45 8.01 -8.78
C ILE A 110 -3.35 7.38 -9.64
N LEU A 111 -3.73 6.75 -10.77
CA LEU A 111 -2.81 6.04 -11.66
C LEU A 111 -2.15 6.93 -12.71
N ARG A 112 -2.41 8.25 -12.69
CA ARG A 112 -1.84 9.17 -13.67
C ARG A 112 -0.33 9.38 -13.45
N PRO A 113 0.42 9.71 -14.53
CA PRO A 113 1.85 10.05 -14.43
C PRO A 113 2.17 11.04 -13.30
N GLY A 114 3.21 10.77 -12.53
CA GLY A 114 3.61 11.57 -11.37
C GLY A 114 2.90 11.23 -10.06
N ARG A 115 1.96 10.27 -10.06
CA ARG A 115 1.27 9.75 -8.87
C ARG A 115 1.65 8.28 -8.62
N LEU A 116 0.71 7.34 -8.75
CA LEU A 116 0.98 5.89 -8.73
C LEU A 116 1.04 5.34 -10.16
N ASP A 117 2.01 5.81 -10.93
CA ASP A 117 2.14 5.47 -12.36
C ASP A 117 2.89 4.16 -12.65
N GLN A 118 3.59 3.60 -11.66
CA GLN A 118 4.23 2.28 -11.74
C GLN A 118 3.34 1.19 -11.15
N LEU A 119 2.78 0.35 -12.04
CA LEU A 119 1.93 -0.77 -11.65
C LEU A 119 2.74 -2.07 -11.62
N ILE A 120 2.85 -2.68 -10.44
CA ILE A 120 3.56 -3.95 -10.23
C ILE A 120 2.54 -5.04 -9.88
N TYR A 121 2.33 -5.98 -10.80
CA TYR A 121 1.51 -7.15 -10.54
C TYR A 121 2.30 -8.21 -9.76
N ILE A 122 1.69 -8.73 -8.69
CA ILE A 122 2.27 -9.81 -7.87
C ILE A 122 1.37 -11.03 -8.04
N PRO A 123 1.77 -12.01 -8.87
CA PRO A 123 0.99 -13.23 -9.09
C PRO A 123 1.01 -14.14 -7.86
N LEU A 124 0.17 -15.18 -7.89
CA LEU A 124 0.30 -16.32 -6.99
C LEU A 124 1.67 -17.01 -7.21
N PRO A 125 2.29 -17.56 -6.15
CA PRO A 125 3.59 -18.22 -6.27
C PRO A 125 3.50 -19.50 -7.11
N ASP A 126 4.42 -19.64 -8.06
CA ASP A 126 4.65 -20.91 -8.77
C ASP A 126 5.31 -21.95 -7.84
N ASP A 127 5.46 -23.19 -8.33
CA ASP A 127 5.93 -24.32 -7.51
C ASP A 127 7.31 -24.04 -6.90
N LYS A 128 8.20 -23.40 -7.68
CA LYS A 128 9.54 -23.00 -7.22
C LYS A 128 9.45 -21.93 -6.12
N SER A 129 8.57 -20.94 -6.29
CA SER A 129 8.33 -19.90 -5.28
C SER A 129 7.71 -20.48 -4.02
N ARG A 130 6.74 -21.40 -4.11
CA ARG A 130 6.15 -22.09 -2.96
C ARG A 130 7.19 -22.86 -2.17
N MET A 131 8.06 -23.61 -2.86
CA MET A 131 9.19 -24.29 -2.24
C MET A 131 10.13 -23.32 -1.51
N ALA A 132 10.48 -22.19 -2.14
CA ALA A 132 11.34 -21.19 -1.52
C ALA A 132 10.69 -20.55 -0.28
N ILE A 133 9.40 -20.24 -0.34
CA ILE A 133 8.62 -19.71 0.78
C ILE A 133 8.58 -20.72 1.93
N LEU A 134 8.30 -21.99 1.66
CA LEU A 134 8.28 -23.06 2.67
C LEU A 134 9.64 -23.22 3.36
N LYS A 135 10.73 -23.27 2.58
CA LYS A 135 12.10 -23.33 3.11
C LYS A 135 12.41 -22.12 3.99
N ALA A 136 12.02 -20.92 3.57
CA ALA A 136 12.24 -19.70 4.34
C ALA A 136 11.45 -19.69 5.66
N ALA A 137 10.18 -20.11 5.61
CA ALA A 137 9.29 -20.17 6.77
C ALA A 137 9.75 -21.22 7.80
N LEU A 138 10.23 -22.37 7.34
CA LEU A 138 10.67 -23.48 8.19
C LEU A 138 12.15 -23.42 8.58
N ARG A 139 12.90 -22.41 8.13
CA ARG A 139 14.36 -22.30 8.35
C ARG A 139 14.80 -22.41 9.81
N LYS A 140 13.95 -21.99 10.75
CA LYS A 140 14.23 -22.03 12.20
C LYS A 140 13.43 -23.09 12.96
N SER A 141 12.67 -23.92 12.25
CA SER A 141 11.81 -24.95 12.83
C SER A 141 12.46 -26.33 12.67
N PRO A 142 12.42 -27.19 13.70
CA PRO A 142 12.81 -28.58 13.54
C PRO A 142 11.82 -29.27 12.58
N VAL A 143 12.35 -29.83 11.49
CA VAL A 143 11.58 -30.58 10.49
C VAL A 143 12.07 -32.02 10.52
N ALA A 144 11.15 -32.98 10.60
CA ALA A 144 11.49 -34.40 10.58
C ALA A 144 12.05 -34.81 9.20
N LYS A 145 12.93 -35.81 9.18
CA LYS A 145 13.67 -36.21 7.95
C LYS A 145 12.77 -36.80 6.85
N ASP A 146 11.59 -37.27 7.24
CA ASP A 146 10.57 -37.89 6.39
C ASP A 146 9.58 -36.87 5.79
N VAL A 147 9.70 -35.58 6.11
CA VAL A 147 8.87 -34.53 5.52
C VAL A 147 9.33 -34.24 4.09
N ASP A 148 8.48 -34.57 3.12
CA ASP A 148 8.70 -34.23 1.72
C ASP A 148 8.24 -32.79 1.44
N MET A 149 9.21 -31.89 1.32
CA MET A 149 8.97 -30.49 0.99
C MET A 149 8.39 -30.30 -0.43
N ASN A 150 8.65 -31.22 -1.37
CA ASN A 150 8.12 -31.11 -2.73
C ASN A 150 6.62 -31.41 -2.73
N LEU A 151 6.20 -32.41 -1.95
CA LEU A 151 4.79 -32.73 -1.76
C LEU A 151 4.04 -31.57 -1.11
N LEU A 152 4.63 -30.92 -0.09
CA LEU A 152 4.01 -29.78 0.57
C LEU A 152 3.97 -28.50 -0.29
N ALA A 153 4.90 -28.38 -1.23
CA ALA A 153 4.98 -27.24 -2.14
C ALA A 153 4.12 -27.42 -3.39
N GLY A 154 3.76 -28.66 -3.76
CA GLY A 154 2.88 -28.97 -4.89
C GLY A 154 1.46 -28.49 -4.66
#